data_AF-A0A0F3NLJ5-F1
#
_entry.id   AF-A0A0F3NLJ5-F1
#
_cell.length_a   1.000
_cell.length_b   1.000
_cell.length_c   1.000
_cell.angle_alpha   90.00
_cell.angle_beta   90.00
_cell.angle_gamma   90.00
#
_symmetry.space_group_name_H-M   'P 1'
#
loop_
_entity.id
_entity.type
_entity.pdbx_description
1 polymer ?
#
loop_
_entity_poly.entity_id
_entity_poly.type
_entity_poly.pdbx_seq_one_letter_code
_entity_poly.pdbx_strand_id
1 'polypeptide(L)'
;MLPQILGEDAPILMFWIVKDPSKLQDNQLPLPNNQRYPYKQRLLNWAIKEPQRKIKLYYISIGLNTQQIKMLHDLSNPDRGGQSNIEIIDFIKKFAHKYDIQYLYNKNIFFTWKIDISRLIMLTEEGPAIYFDFDILPTDKKIGEITVNNNIGFAMGKYNLNDYYKDEWFDISVLVSTIKDNPFTRTAYHAANYICNQVIHQISDYKKFIEINMAPELVWITCLSIPIFTCNELKNCNQIITTLQKSNESLCNKIINILSTKNNRKSILSVYKDNDSIITQKFCAYGNFIITRDFTWISELNNKNIYTNDNNKTTIKVSNTEQEHHRQISNEPIDKFTTPPLLLAS
;
A
#
# COMPACT_ATOMS: atom_id res chain seq x y z
N MET A 1 -0.15 -19.26 22.59
CA MET A 1 -0.27 -17.80 22.77
C MET A 1 -1.74 -17.46 22.76
N LEU A 2 -2.19 -16.54 23.60
CA LEU A 2 -3.62 -16.22 23.74
C LEU A 2 -4.06 -15.28 22.60
N PRO A 3 -5.22 -15.53 21.98
CA PRO A 3 -5.83 -14.59 21.04
C PRO A 3 -5.96 -13.21 21.67
N GLN A 4 -5.65 -12.18 20.89
CA GLN A 4 -5.79 -10.78 21.26
C GLN A 4 -6.87 -10.15 20.39
N ILE A 5 -7.67 -9.28 20.98
CA ILE A 5 -8.81 -8.66 20.31
C ILE A 5 -8.47 -7.20 20.04
N LEU A 6 -8.61 -6.78 18.78
CA LEU A 6 -8.67 -5.39 18.42
C LEU A 6 -10.13 -4.92 18.47
N GLY A 7 -10.39 -3.89 19.28
CA GLY A 7 -11.73 -3.33 19.47
C GLY A 7 -12.40 -2.80 18.20
N GLU A 8 -13.72 -2.72 18.25
CA GLU A 8 -14.58 -2.23 17.16
C GLU A 8 -14.42 -0.74 16.86
N ASP A 9 -13.81 0.01 17.79
CA ASP A 9 -13.54 1.45 17.74
C ASP A 9 -12.10 1.77 17.29
N ALA A 10 -11.22 0.77 17.21
CA ALA A 10 -9.83 0.97 16.81
C ALA A 10 -9.73 1.69 15.46
N PRO A 11 -8.83 2.68 15.32
CA PRO A 11 -8.76 3.49 14.11
C PRO A 11 -8.31 2.69 12.90
N ILE A 12 -8.81 3.09 11.72
CA ILE A 12 -8.28 2.68 10.42
C ILE A 12 -7.30 3.74 9.96
N LEU A 13 -6.09 3.32 9.61
CA LEU A 13 -5.01 4.16 9.12
C LEU A 13 -4.88 3.95 7.60
N MET A 14 -4.81 5.05 6.86
CA MET A 14 -4.54 5.04 5.43
C MET A 14 -3.44 6.04 5.12
N PHE A 15 -2.57 5.74 4.15
CA PHE A 15 -1.46 6.62 3.78
C PHE A 15 -1.51 6.97 2.30
N TRP A 16 -1.34 8.25 1.99
CA TRP A 16 -1.24 8.73 0.63
C TRP A 16 -0.04 9.68 0.45
N ILE A 17 0.75 9.42 -0.58
CA ILE A 17 1.84 10.28 -1.02
C ILE A 17 1.71 10.49 -2.52
N VAL A 18 1.80 11.75 -2.95
CA VAL A 18 1.80 12.08 -4.38
C VAL A 18 3.22 11.88 -4.91
N LYS A 19 3.39 10.98 -5.89
CA LYS A 19 4.71 10.66 -6.49
C LYS A 19 5.38 11.89 -7.10
N ASP A 20 4.59 12.76 -7.72
CA ASP A 20 5.07 13.97 -8.39
C ASP A 20 4.06 15.12 -8.21
N PRO A 21 4.17 15.90 -7.12
CA PRO A 21 3.25 17.01 -6.82
C PRO A 21 3.20 18.08 -7.91
N SER A 22 4.29 18.24 -8.69
CA SER A 22 4.38 19.26 -9.75
C SER A 22 3.41 19.04 -10.91
N LYS A 23 2.86 17.83 -11.05
CA LYS A 23 1.87 17.47 -12.07
C LYS A 23 0.44 17.75 -11.66
N LEU A 24 0.19 18.16 -10.41
CA LEU A 24 -1.15 18.48 -9.95
C LEU A 24 -1.53 19.90 -10.37
N GLN A 25 -2.76 20.06 -10.84
CA GLN A 25 -3.33 21.39 -11.00
C GLN A 25 -3.57 22.03 -9.63
N ASP A 26 -3.53 23.36 -9.56
CA ASP A 26 -3.63 24.07 -8.28
C ASP A 26 -4.94 23.82 -7.52
N ASN A 27 -6.02 23.59 -8.26
CA ASN A 27 -7.36 23.33 -7.76
C ASN A 27 -7.74 21.83 -7.75
N GLN A 28 -6.77 20.94 -7.90
CA GLN A 28 -7.00 19.51 -7.90
C GLN A 28 -6.83 18.92 -6.49
N LEU A 29 -7.79 18.10 -6.04
CA LEU A 29 -7.61 17.32 -4.81
C LEU A 29 -6.40 16.40 -4.98
N PRO A 30 -5.37 16.46 -4.10
CA PRO A 30 -4.19 15.62 -4.18
C PRO A 30 -4.47 14.20 -3.66
N LEU A 31 -5.62 13.62 -4.03
CA LEU A 31 -6.05 12.24 -3.78
C LEU A 31 -6.88 11.79 -5.00
N PRO A 32 -6.48 10.71 -5.69
CA PRO A 32 -7.17 10.26 -6.90
C PRO A 32 -8.65 9.95 -6.68
N ASN A 33 -9.47 10.33 -7.66
CA ASN A 33 -10.88 9.99 -7.70
C ASN A 33 -11.39 9.80 -9.13
N ASN A 34 -10.78 8.85 -9.85
CA ASN A 34 -11.17 8.50 -11.21
C ASN A 34 -11.59 7.03 -11.29
N GLN A 35 -12.07 6.59 -12.46
CA GLN A 35 -12.56 5.22 -12.66
C GLN A 35 -11.52 4.14 -12.32
N ARG A 36 -10.24 4.42 -12.56
CA ARG A 36 -9.15 3.48 -12.27
C ARG A 36 -8.75 3.49 -10.79
N TYR A 37 -8.62 4.69 -10.21
CA TYR A 37 -8.19 4.89 -8.83
C TYR A 37 -9.21 5.76 -8.06
N PRO A 38 -10.34 5.18 -7.60
CA PRO A 38 -11.38 5.93 -6.89
C PRO A 38 -11.05 6.08 -5.38
N TYR A 39 -9.83 6.51 -5.06
CA TYR A 39 -9.30 6.48 -3.68
C TYR A 39 -10.04 7.43 -2.73
N LYS A 40 -10.43 8.62 -3.19
CA LYS A 40 -11.35 9.49 -2.43
C LYS A 40 -12.64 8.77 -2.09
N GLN A 41 -13.29 8.15 -3.08
CA GLN A 41 -14.55 7.44 -2.84
C GLN A 41 -14.36 6.27 -1.88
N ARG A 42 -13.26 5.53 -1.97
CA ARG A 42 -12.96 4.39 -1.08
C ARG A 42 -12.75 4.83 0.38
N LEU A 43 -12.07 5.96 0.59
CA LEU A 43 -11.96 6.58 1.92
C LEU A 43 -13.34 6.92 2.50
N LEU A 44 -14.18 7.58 1.71
CA LEU A 44 -15.53 7.95 2.13
C LEU A 44 -16.40 6.73 2.41
N ASN A 45 -16.31 5.68 1.59
CA ASN A 45 -17.02 4.43 1.80
C ASN A 45 -16.63 3.76 3.13
N TRP A 46 -15.34 3.75 3.46
CA TRP A 46 -14.87 3.25 4.77
C TRP A 46 -15.42 4.08 5.93
N ALA A 47 -15.38 5.41 5.82
CA ALA A 47 -15.91 6.31 6.83
C ALA A 47 -17.41 6.15 7.07
N ILE A 48 -18.20 5.96 6.00
CA ILE A 48 -19.64 5.69 6.08
C ILE A 48 -19.90 4.30 6.67
N LYS A 49 -19.11 3.30 6.28
CA LYS A 49 -19.30 1.91 6.73
C LYS A 49 -18.98 1.71 8.21
N GLU A 50 -17.96 2.41 8.69
CA GLU A 50 -17.42 2.29 10.04
C GLU A 50 -17.58 3.63 10.80
N PRO A 51 -18.81 4.13 11.03
CA PRO A 51 -19.02 5.44 11.63
C PRO A 51 -18.49 5.52 13.08
N GLN A 52 -18.36 4.38 13.75
CA GLN A 52 -17.80 4.30 15.10
C GLN A 52 -16.27 4.36 15.14
N ARG A 53 -15.57 4.10 14.03
CA ARG A 53 -14.11 4.15 13.95
C ARG A 53 -13.66 5.52 13.47
N LYS A 54 -12.51 5.97 13.97
CA LYS A 54 -11.76 7.07 13.33
C LYS A 54 -11.03 6.55 12.09
N ILE A 55 -11.17 7.25 10.97
CA ILE A 55 -10.45 6.97 9.73
C ILE A 55 -9.36 8.01 9.57
N LYS A 56 -8.12 7.64 9.85
CA LYS A 56 -6.96 8.55 9.81
C LYS A 56 -6.28 8.48 8.45
N LEU A 57 -6.48 9.51 7.64
CA LEU A 57 -5.75 9.69 6.39
C LEU A 57 -4.47 10.49 6.65
N TYR A 58 -3.34 9.81 6.52
CA TYR A 58 -2.02 10.41 6.54
C TYR A 58 -1.62 10.84 5.13
N TYR A 59 -1.09 12.05 5.00
CA TYR A 59 -0.57 12.57 3.74
C TYR A 59 0.80 13.23 3.88
N ILE A 60 1.49 13.39 2.76
CA ILE A 60 2.73 14.16 2.66
C ILE A 60 2.43 15.53 2.07
N SER A 61 2.67 16.59 2.85
CA SER A 61 2.36 17.97 2.46
C SER A 61 3.36 18.60 1.51
N ILE A 62 4.54 18.01 1.35
CA ILE A 62 5.62 18.62 0.57
C ILE A 62 5.28 18.66 -0.91
N GLY A 63 5.46 19.84 -1.50
CA GLY A 63 5.12 20.13 -2.88
C GLY A 63 3.64 20.41 -3.12
N LEU A 64 2.79 20.32 -2.08
CA LEU A 64 1.38 20.70 -2.17
C LEU A 64 1.19 22.17 -1.83
N ASN A 65 0.29 22.84 -2.56
CA ASN A 65 -0.08 24.22 -2.27
C ASN A 65 -1.15 24.30 -1.15
N THR A 66 -1.41 25.51 -0.64
CA THR A 66 -2.39 25.73 0.44
C THR A 66 -3.81 25.32 0.07
N GLN A 67 -4.23 25.51 -1.19
CA GLN A 67 -5.55 25.12 -1.66
C GLN A 67 -5.71 23.59 -1.66
N GLN A 68 -4.72 22.85 -2.15
CA GLN A 68 -4.70 21.39 -2.15
C GLN A 68 -4.73 20.83 -0.74
N ILE A 69 -3.98 21.42 0.20
CA ILE A 69 -4.02 21.06 1.63
C ILE A 69 -5.42 21.32 2.20
N LYS A 70 -6.03 22.47 1.90
CA LYS A 70 -7.42 22.78 2.32
C LYS A 70 -8.42 21.75 1.77
N MET A 71 -8.29 21.36 0.50
CA MET A 71 -9.15 20.34 -0.11
C MET A 71 -9.01 18.96 0.57
N LEU A 72 -7.81 18.59 1.02
CA LEU A 72 -7.64 17.38 1.84
C LEU A 72 -8.39 17.52 3.17
N HIS A 73 -8.24 18.64 3.88
CA HIS A 73 -8.94 18.89 5.14
C HIS A 73 -10.46 18.92 4.99
N ASP A 74 -10.99 19.34 3.84
CA ASP A 74 -12.42 19.32 3.55
C ASP A 74 -13.01 17.89 3.53
N LEU A 75 -12.18 16.84 3.37
CA LEU A 75 -12.61 15.44 3.50
C LEU A 75 -13.08 15.07 4.92
N SER A 76 -12.74 15.87 5.94
CA SER A 76 -13.21 15.71 7.32
C SER A 76 -14.49 16.52 7.64
N ASN A 77 -15.01 17.29 6.67
CA ASN A 77 -16.14 18.18 6.86
C ASN A 77 -17.39 17.70 6.08
N PRO A 78 -18.46 17.25 6.77
CA PRO A 78 -19.71 16.85 6.12
C PRO A 78 -20.34 17.92 5.21
N ASP A 79 -20.26 19.20 5.58
CA ASP A 79 -20.82 20.32 4.80
C ASP A 79 -20.09 20.54 3.47
N ARG A 80 -18.94 19.89 3.29
CA ARG A 80 -18.13 19.92 2.07
C ARG A 80 -18.01 18.55 1.38
N GLY A 81 -18.90 17.62 1.74
CA GLY A 81 -18.93 16.26 1.18
C GLY A 81 -17.89 15.31 1.76
N GLY A 82 -17.32 15.65 2.93
CA GLY A 82 -16.46 14.79 3.74
C GLY A 82 -17.26 13.95 4.76
N GLN A 83 -16.56 13.36 5.73
CA GLN A 83 -17.15 12.63 6.85
C GLN A 83 -16.48 13.03 8.17
N SER A 84 -17.26 13.20 9.24
CA SER A 84 -16.79 13.71 10.54
C SER A 84 -15.89 12.74 11.33
N ASN A 85 -15.89 11.46 10.96
CA ASN A 85 -14.98 10.47 11.53
C ASN A 85 -13.65 10.35 10.75
N ILE A 86 -13.46 11.12 9.67
CA ILE A 86 -12.17 11.23 8.98
C ILE A 86 -11.28 12.24 9.69
N GLU A 87 -10.03 11.85 9.96
CA GLU A 87 -8.97 12.71 10.48
C GLU A 87 -7.87 12.86 9.42
N ILE A 88 -7.52 14.10 9.07
CA ILE A 88 -6.52 14.42 8.04
C ILE A 88 -5.21 14.85 8.71
N ILE A 89 -4.13 14.11 8.47
CA ILE A 89 -2.89 14.22 9.24
C ILE A 89 -1.69 14.39 8.29
N ASP A 90 -0.94 15.47 8.47
CA ASP A 90 0.35 15.65 7.80
C ASP A 90 1.40 14.75 8.48
N PHE A 91 1.83 13.71 7.76
CA PHE A 91 2.76 12.70 8.26
C PHE A 91 4.11 13.31 8.67
N ILE A 92 4.63 14.26 7.89
CA ILE A 92 5.94 14.86 8.17
C ILE A 92 5.86 15.68 9.44
N LYS A 93 4.85 16.56 9.57
CA LYS A 93 4.65 17.34 10.78
C LYS A 93 4.51 16.46 12.02
N LYS A 94 3.81 15.33 11.89
CA LYS A 94 3.58 14.44 13.01
C LYS A 94 4.80 13.63 13.41
N PHE A 95 5.64 13.16 12.48
CA PHE A 95 6.67 12.16 12.80
C PHE A 95 8.13 12.59 12.62
N ALA A 96 8.40 13.72 11.96
CA ALA A 96 9.78 14.16 11.66
C ALA A 96 10.64 14.40 12.91
N HIS A 97 10.03 14.67 14.08
CA HIS A 97 10.75 14.89 15.32
C HIS A 97 11.22 13.59 16.00
N LYS A 98 10.65 12.44 15.61
CA LYS A 98 10.91 11.14 16.25
C LYS A 98 11.57 10.12 15.31
N TYR A 99 11.29 10.24 14.01
CA TYR A 99 11.76 9.29 13.01
C TYR A 99 12.64 9.99 11.97
N ASP A 100 13.65 9.28 11.50
CA ASP A 100 14.38 9.70 10.31
C ASP A 100 13.46 9.54 9.09
N ILE A 101 12.95 10.66 8.61
CA ILE A 101 12.08 10.74 7.43
C ILE A 101 12.83 11.11 6.15
N GLN A 102 14.18 11.16 6.18
CA GLN A 102 14.98 11.51 5.01
C GLN A 102 14.79 10.52 3.85
N TYR A 103 14.37 9.29 4.15
CA TYR A 103 14.02 8.29 3.14
C TYR A 103 12.94 8.76 2.16
N LEU A 104 12.05 9.68 2.56
CA LEU A 104 11.01 10.25 1.70
C LEU A 104 11.61 11.06 0.53
N TYR A 105 12.74 11.73 0.74
CA TYR A 105 13.41 12.57 -0.27
C TYR A 105 14.49 11.83 -1.04
N ASN A 106 14.96 10.70 -0.52
CA ASN A 106 16.00 9.93 -1.16
C ASN A 106 15.50 9.33 -2.50
N LYS A 107 16.15 9.71 -3.60
CA LYS A 107 15.82 9.25 -4.96
C LYS A 107 16.28 7.81 -5.23
N ASN A 108 17.17 7.27 -4.39
CA ASN A 108 17.62 5.89 -4.50
C ASN A 108 16.67 4.91 -3.81
N ILE A 109 15.78 5.40 -2.95
CA ILE A 109 14.77 4.58 -2.28
C ILE A 109 13.51 4.50 -3.15
N PHE A 110 13.04 3.27 -3.35
CA PHE A 110 11.81 3.00 -4.09
C PHE A 110 10.62 3.72 -3.50
N PHE A 111 9.76 4.24 -4.38
CA PHE A 111 8.54 4.91 -3.96
C PHE A 111 7.65 4.02 -3.08
N THR A 112 7.61 2.72 -3.38
CA THR A 112 6.87 1.69 -2.64
C THR A 112 7.40 1.51 -1.22
N TRP A 113 8.72 1.46 -1.06
CA TRP A 113 9.34 1.38 0.27
C TRP A 113 9.07 2.62 1.10
N LYS A 114 8.91 3.80 0.49
CA LYS A 114 8.50 4.99 1.21
C LYS A 114 7.12 4.82 1.85
N ILE A 115 6.18 4.21 1.13
CA ILE A 115 4.85 3.86 1.66
C ILE A 115 4.99 2.82 2.77
N ASP A 116 5.79 1.77 2.53
CA ASP A 116 5.94 0.66 3.46
C ASP A 116 6.62 1.03 4.79
N ILE A 117 7.64 1.89 4.75
CA ILE A 117 8.28 2.40 5.96
C ILE A 117 7.32 3.32 6.71
N SER A 118 6.55 4.15 5.99
CA SER A 118 5.58 5.07 6.58
C SER A 118 4.44 4.33 7.28
N ARG A 119 3.91 3.25 6.70
CA ARG A 119 2.87 2.42 7.37
C ARG A 119 3.39 1.78 8.66
N LEU A 120 4.66 1.36 8.71
CA LEU A 120 5.27 0.82 9.94
C LEU A 120 5.38 1.89 11.04
N ILE A 121 5.79 3.11 10.69
CA ILE A 121 5.82 4.25 11.61
C ILE A 121 4.42 4.53 12.15
N MET A 122 3.43 4.64 11.26
CA MET A 122 2.03 4.90 11.63
C MET A 122 1.50 3.84 12.60
N LEU A 123 1.68 2.55 12.30
CA LEU A 123 1.21 1.47 13.19
C LEU A 123 1.93 1.44 14.54
N THR A 124 3.23 1.75 14.55
CA THR A 124 4.01 1.78 15.79
C THR A 124 3.50 2.90 16.73
N GLU A 125 3.13 4.05 16.18
CA GLU A 125 2.70 5.21 16.98
C GLU A 125 1.21 5.25 17.31
N GLU A 126 0.38 4.79 16.37
CA GLU A 126 -1.09 4.87 16.45
C GLU A 126 -1.75 3.60 16.96
N GLY A 127 -0.99 2.49 17.07
CA GLY A 127 -1.49 1.24 17.63
C GLY A 127 -2.13 1.47 19.01
N PRO A 128 -3.18 0.71 19.39
CA PRO A 128 -3.90 -0.32 18.64
C PRO A 128 -4.63 0.22 17.40
N ALA A 129 -4.43 -0.36 16.22
CA ALA A 129 -4.97 0.15 14.96
C ALA A 129 -4.94 -0.89 13.81
N ILE A 130 -5.65 -0.57 12.72
CA ILE A 130 -5.62 -1.30 11.45
C ILE A 130 -5.08 -0.36 10.38
N TYR A 131 -4.08 -0.78 9.62
CA TYR A 131 -3.68 -0.11 8.39
C TYR A 131 -4.34 -0.79 7.19
N PHE A 132 -4.91 0.02 6.29
CA PHE A 132 -5.41 -0.40 4.99
C PHE A 132 -4.76 0.40 3.87
N ASP A 133 -4.31 -0.30 2.82
CA ASP A 133 -4.12 0.33 1.52
C ASP A 133 -5.49 0.71 0.92
N PHE A 134 -5.48 1.68 0.00
CA PHE A 134 -6.69 2.22 -0.62
C PHE A 134 -7.42 1.23 -1.54
N ASP A 135 -6.87 0.06 -1.78
CA ASP A 135 -7.42 -1.01 -2.58
C ASP A 135 -8.08 -2.12 -1.74
N ILE A 136 -8.14 -1.92 -0.42
CA ILE A 136 -9.00 -2.66 0.50
C ILE A 136 -10.39 -2.00 0.55
N LEU A 137 -11.43 -2.77 0.25
CA LEU A 137 -12.82 -2.31 0.19
C LEU A 137 -13.64 -2.79 1.38
N PRO A 138 -14.60 -1.98 1.86
CA PRO A 138 -15.59 -2.43 2.83
C PRO A 138 -16.50 -3.51 2.22
N THR A 139 -17.02 -4.39 3.07
CA THR A 139 -18.07 -5.36 2.70
C THR A 139 -19.45 -4.88 3.12
N ASP A 140 -20.48 -5.69 2.88
CA ASP A 140 -21.83 -5.47 3.42
C ASP A 140 -21.89 -5.61 4.95
N LYS A 141 -20.88 -6.21 5.57
CA LYS A 141 -20.76 -6.30 7.03
C LYS A 141 -19.76 -5.28 7.55
N LYS A 142 -19.97 -4.82 8.79
CA LYS A 142 -18.93 -4.08 9.52
C LYS A 142 -17.73 -5.00 9.76
N ILE A 143 -16.53 -4.44 9.90
CA ILE A 143 -15.33 -5.20 10.27
C ILE A 143 -15.59 -6.01 11.55
N GLY A 144 -16.23 -5.39 12.55
CA GLY A 144 -16.40 -5.96 13.89
C GLY A 144 -15.09 -5.98 14.67
N GLU A 145 -15.00 -6.79 15.71
CA GLU A 145 -13.75 -7.08 16.39
C GLU A 145 -12.80 -7.88 15.48
N ILE A 146 -11.49 -7.58 15.54
CA ILE A 146 -10.47 -8.38 14.84
C ILE A 146 -9.70 -9.20 15.87
N THR A 147 -9.77 -10.52 15.73
CA THR A 147 -8.90 -11.43 16.47
C THR A 147 -7.56 -11.54 15.76
N VAL A 148 -6.48 -11.26 16.48
CA VAL A 148 -5.11 -11.52 16.03
C VAL A 148 -4.39 -12.37 17.07
N ASN A 149 -3.50 -13.22 16.59
CA ASN A 149 -2.55 -13.92 17.43
C ASN A 149 -1.27 -13.07 17.49
N ASN A 150 -0.68 -12.91 18.69
CA ASN A 150 0.62 -12.24 18.91
C ASN A 150 0.66 -10.72 18.72
N ASN A 151 -0.46 -10.04 18.95
CA ASN A 151 -0.60 -8.58 18.88
C ASN A 151 -0.33 -7.94 17.51
N ILE A 152 -0.03 -8.74 16.48
CA ILE A 152 0.17 -8.29 15.11
C ILE A 152 -0.50 -9.29 14.17
N GLY A 153 -1.25 -8.78 13.21
CA GLY A 153 -1.89 -9.57 12.18
C GLY A 153 -1.64 -8.98 10.80
N PHE A 154 -1.66 -9.82 9.78
CA PHE A 154 -1.61 -9.44 8.37
C PHE A 154 -2.79 -10.11 7.67
N ALA A 155 -3.48 -9.42 6.77
CA ALA A 155 -4.43 -10.09 5.90
C ALA A 155 -3.71 -10.47 4.60
N MET A 156 -3.57 -11.78 4.40
CA MET A 156 -2.85 -12.33 3.26
C MET A 156 -3.83 -12.51 2.10
N GLY A 157 -3.57 -11.84 0.97
CA GLY A 157 -4.28 -12.18 -0.25
C GLY A 157 -3.73 -13.48 -0.84
N LYS A 158 -4.55 -14.53 -0.91
CA LYS A 158 -4.24 -15.73 -1.71
C LYS A 158 -4.53 -15.44 -3.17
N TYR A 159 -3.58 -15.71 -4.05
CA TYR A 159 -3.71 -15.46 -5.48
C TYR A 159 -3.63 -16.76 -6.27
N ASN A 160 -4.44 -16.88 -7.34
CA ASN A 160 -4.32 -17.93 -8.36
C ASN A 160 -4.01 -17.22 -9.70
N LEU A 161 -2.74 -17.26 -10.14
CA LEU A 161 -2.26 -16.59 -11.35
C LEU A 161 -2.22 -17.57 -12.51
N ASN A 162 -3.42 -17.91 -12.99
CA ASN A 162 -3.66 -18.97 -13.97
C ASN A 162 -3.14 -20.34 -13.48
N ASP A 163 -3.66 -21.43 -14.05
CA ASP A 163 -3.35 -22.81 -13.63
C ASP A 163 -1.86 -23.22 -13.76
N TYR A 164 -0.99 -22.33 -14.27
CA TYR A 164 0.43 -22.59 -14.52
C TYR A 164 1.40 -22.06 -13.45
N TYR A 165 1.00 -21.07 -12.64
CA TYR A 165 1.82 -20.58 -11.53
C TYR A 165 0.95 -20.41 -10.29
N LYS A 166 0.83 -21.50 -9.52
CA LYS A 166 0.28 -21.50 -8.16
C LYS A 166 1.26 -20.87 -7.16
N ASP A 167 1.70 -19.66 -7.43
CA ASP A 167 2.46 -18.91 -6.45
C ASP A 167 1.48 -18.03 -5.66
N GLU A 168 1.28 -18.40 -4.40
CA GLU A 168 0.65 -17.53 -3.41
C GLU A 168 1.60 -16.36 -3.12
N TRP A 169 1.10 -15.13 -3.26
CA TRP A 169 1.87 -13.92 -3.01
C TRP A 169 1.33 -13.24 -1.77
N PHE A 170 2.15 -13.17 -0.72
CA PHE A 170 1.76 -12.51 0.53
C PHE A 170 1.75 -10.99 0.35
N ASP A 171 0.92 -10.32 1.12
CA ASP A 171 0.62 -8.90 0.94
C ASP A 171 0.44 -8.24 2.29
N ILE A 172 0.91 -7.00 2.41
CA ILE A 172 0.87 -6.17 3.62
C ILE A 172 -0.11 -5.00 3.47
N SER A 173 -1.00 -5.05 2.48
CA SER A 173 -2.09 -4.08 2.30
C SER A 173 -3.06 -4.04 3.47
N VAL A 174 -3.05 -5.06 4.35
CA VAL A 174 -3.66 -5.01 5.66
C VAL A 174 -2.64 -5.38 6.72
N LEU A 175 -2.45 -4.50 7.69
CA LEU A 175 -1.62 -4.73 8.87
C LEU A 175 -2.44 -4.34 10.11
N VAL A 176 -2.49 -5.21 11.09
CA VAL A 176 -3.24 -5.01 12.33
C VAL A 176 -2.27 -5.04 13.49
N SER A 177 -2.41 -4.10 14.42
CA SER A 177 -1.75 -4.20 15.72
C SER A 177 -2.72 -3.95 16.86
N THR A 178 -2.69 -4.79 17.89
CA THR A 178 -3.53 -4.63 19.10
C THR A 178 -2.84 -3.85 20.20
N ILE A 179 -1.61 -3.40 19.99
CA ILE A 179 -0.86 -2.63 20.99
C ILE A 179 -0.13 -1.46 20.32
N LYS A 180 0.07 -0.39 21.09
CA LYS A 180 1.00 0.67 20.73
C LYS A 180 2.44 0.17 20.82
N ASP A 181 3.33 0.76 20.03
CA ASP A 181 4.77 0.46 20.05
C ASP A 181 5.07 -1.05 19.91
N ASN A 182 4.36 -1.67 18.96
CA ASN A 182 4.45 -3.10 18.76
C ASN A 182 5.90 -3.51 18.41
N PRO A 183 6.50 -4.47 19.13
CA PRO A 183 7.90 -4.83 18.95
C PRO A 183 8.18 -5.40 17.55
N PHE A 184 7.19 -6.02 16.90
CA PHE A 184 7.31 -6.52 15.52
C PHE A 184 7.38 -5.35 14.54
N THR A 185 6.46 -4.38 14.60
CA THR A 185 6.47 -3.21 13.70
C THR A 185 7.70 -2.35 13.91
N ARG A 186 8.13 -2.14 15.16
CA ARG A 186 9.33 -1.40 15.50
C ARG A 186 10.60 -2.09 14.98
N THR A 187 10.74 -3.39 15.21
CA THR A 187 11.88 -4.16 14.69
C THR A 187 11.90 -4.11 13.17
N ALA A 188 10.72 -4.20 12.54
CA ALA A 188 10.62 -4.11 11.09
C ALA A 188 11.07 -2.76 10.55
N TYR A 189 10.64 -1.69 11.21
CA TYR A 189 11.05 -0.33 10.87
C TYR A 189 12.58 -0.17 10.96
N HIS A 190 13.20 -0.60 12.07
CA HIS A 190 14.64 -0.46 12.24
C HIS A 190 15.45 -1.20 11.18
N ALA A 191 15.05 -2.42 10.82
CA ALA A 191 15.73 -3.19 9.79
C ALA A 191 15.58 -2.54 8.40
N ALA A 192 14.36 -2.10 8.03
CA ALA A 192 14.11 -1.42 6.77
C ALA A 192 14.88 -0.09 6.68
N ASN A 193 14.87 0.71 7.76
CA ASN A 193 15.58 1.97 7.85
C ASN A 193 17.09 1.78 7.73
N TYR A 194 17.66 0.77 8.41
CA TYR A 194 19.08 0.45 8.31
C TYR A 194 19.48 0.14 6.86
N ILE A 195 18.70 -0.67 6.14
CA ILE A 195 18.97 -1.01 4.75
C ILE A 195 18.88 0.22 3.84
N CYS A 196 17.87 1.06 4.06
CA CYS A 196 17.71 2.30 3.33
C CYS A 196 18.86 3.28 3.55
N ASN A 197 19.39 3.38 4.78
CA ASN A 197 20.40 4.37 5.12
C ASN A 197 21.84 3.89 4.91
N GLN A 198 22.12 2.61 5.13
CA GLN A 198 23.49 2.09 5.13
C GLN A 198 23.82 1.30 3.87
N VAL A 199 22.86 0.50 3.39
CA VAL A 199 23.13 -0.48 2.34
C VAL A 199 22.90 0.14 0.96
N ILE A 200 21.83 0.91 0.76
CA ILE A 200 21.51 1.44 -0.57
C ILE A 200 22.56 2.41 -1.14
N HIS A 201 23.29 3.10 -0.26
CA HIS A 201 24.31 4.08 -0.64
C HIS A 201 25.64 3.45 -1.02
N GLN A 202 25.95 2.27 -0.48
CA GLN A 202 27.21 1.57 -0.72
C GLN A 202 27.21 0.78 -2.03
N ILE A 203 26.06 0.72 -2.72
CA ILE A 203 25.88 -0.23 -3.80
C ILE A 203 25.33 0.44 -5.06
N SER A 204 26.15 1.31 -5.67
CA SER A 204 25.89 1.89 -7.00
C SER A 204 25.71 0.81 -8.07
N ASP A 205 26.48 -0.27 -7.99
CA ASP A 205 26.54 -1.30 -9.05
C ASP A 205 25.42 -2.35 -8.93
N TYR A 206 24.79 -2.47 -7.75
CA TYR A 206 23.64 -3.34 -7.54
C TYR A 206 22.33 -2.58 -7.48
N LYS A 207 22.29 -1.28 -7.80
CA LYS A 207 21.02 -0.53 -7.90
C LYS A 207 20.01 -1.30 -8.76
N LYS A 208 20.45 -1.80 -9.92
CA LYS A 208 19.64 -2.66 -10.80
C LYS A 208 19.27 -4.01 -10.19
N PHE A 209 20.14 -4.61 -9.37
CA PHE A 209 19.85 -5.85 -8.65
C PHE A 209 18.85 -5.62 -7.51
N ILE A 210 18.93 -4.51 -6.77
CA ILE A 210 17.98 -4.13 -5.73
C ILE A 210 16.64 -3.75 -6.38
N GLU A 211 16.64 -3.04 -7.51
CA GLU A 211 15.46 -2.73 -8.34
C GLU A 211 14.75 -4.01 -8.80
N ILE A 212 15.50 -5.02 -9.26
CA ILE A 212 14.92 -6.27 -9.78
C ILE A 212 14.56 -7.27 -8.67
N ASN A 213 15.33 -7.33 -7.58
CA ASN A 213 15.22 -8.41 -6.59
C ASN A 213 14.73 -7.97 -5.22
N MET A 214 14.70 -6.68 -4.87
CA MET A 214 14.33 -6.21 -3.52
C MET A 214 13.19 -5.19 -3.53
N ALA A 215 13.00 -4.43 -4.62
CA ALA A 215 12.03 -3.34 -4.73
C ALA A 215 10.58 -3.65 -4.28
N PRO A 216 10.05 -4.89 -4.38
CA PRO A 216 8.71 -5.19 -3.88
C PRO A 216 8.66 -5.65 -2.41
N GLU A 217 9.80 -5.98 -1.79
CA GLU A 217 9.79 -7.00 -0.72
C GLU A 217 10.47 -6.60 0.59
N LEU A 218 11.18 -5.46 0.71
CA LEU A 218 12.02 -5.21 1.88
C LEU A 218 11.25 -5.21 3.21
N VAL A 219 10.27 -4.33 3.33
CA VAL A 219 9.44 -4.22 4.54
C VAL A 219 8.60 -5.47 4.72
N TRP A 220 8.10 -6.02 3.61
CA TRP A 220 7.32 -7.25 3.60
C TRP A 220 8.11 -8.48 4.11
N ILE A 221 9.29 -8.79 3.56
CA ILE A 221 10.18 -9.86 4.04
C ILE A 221 10.47 -9.64 5.50
N THR A 222 10.68 -8.40 5.91
CA THR A 222 10.95 -8.09 7.31
C THR A 222 9.76 -8.47 8.19
N CYS A 223 8.55 -8.05 7.82
CA CYS A 223 7.32 -8.41 8.51
C CYS A 223 7.06 -9.92 8.54
N LEU A 224 7.46 -10.68 7.51
CA LEU A 224 7.36 -12.14 7.49
C LEU A 224 8.45 -12.85 8.32
N SER A 225 9.67 -12.29 8.31
CA SER A 225 10.83 -12.90 8.97
C SER A 225 10.70 -12.85 10.49
N ILE A 226 10.12 -11.79 11.05
CA ILE A 226 10.00 -11.66 12.52
C ILE A 226 9.13 -12.78 13.12
N PRO A 227 7.88 -13.01 12.67
CA PRO A 227 7.08 -14.18 13.03
C PRO A 227 7.85 -15.49 13.00
N ILE A 228 8.57 -15.74 11.90
CA ILE A 228 9.31 -16.98 11.67
C ILE A 228 10.38 -17.19 12.74
N PHE A 229 11.09 -16.15 13.14
CA PHE A 229 12.11 -16.25 14.20
C PHE A 229 11.54 -16.42 15.60
N THR A 230 10.32 -15.98 15.83
CA THR A 230 9.67 -16.08 17.15
C THR A 230 8.90 -17.38 17.35
N CYS A 231 8.62 -18.14 16.28
CA CYS A 231 7.85 -19.38 16.35
C CYS A 231 8.76 -20.61 16.56
N ASN A 232 8.71 -21.18 17.77
CA ASN A 232 9.48 -22.38 18.14
C ASN A 232 9.15 -23.61 17.27
N GLU A 233 7.91 -23.75 16.80
CA GLU A 233 7.50 -24.86 15.92
C GLU A 233 8.20 -24.82 14.55
N LEU A 234 8.58 -23.64 14.07
CA LEU A 234 9.23 -23.47 12.77
C LEU A 234 10.75 -23.71 12.81
N LYS A 235 11.30 -23.94 14.01
CA LYS A 235 12.73 -24.18 14.20
C LYS A 235 13.26 -25.38 13.41
N ASN A 236 12.40 -26.37 13.13
CA ASN A 236 12.79 -27.61 12.46
C ASN A 236 12.62 -27.55 10.94
N CYS A 237 12.02 -26.47 10.40
CA CYS A 237 11.61 -26.42 9.00
C CYS A 237 12.68 -25.88 8.05
N ASN A 238 13.72 -25.20 8.58
CA ASN A 238 14.78 -24.63 7.74
C ASN A 238 16.05 -24.36 8.54
N GLN A 239 17.16 -24.92 8.06
CA GLN A 239 18.45 -24.88 8.73
C GLN A 239 19.00 -23.46 8.98
N ILE A 240 18.76 -22.52 8.05
CA ILE A 240 19.19 -21.11 8.22
C ILE A 240 18.39 -20.47 9.36
N ILE A 241 17.07 -20.66 9.37
CA ILE A 241 16.21 -20.17 10.45
C ILE A 241 16.57 -20.85 11.76
N THR A 242 16.82 -22.16 11.79
CA THR A 242 17.29 -22.87 12.99
C THR A 242 18.57 -22.25 13.55
N THR A 243 19.52 -21.94 12.68
CA THR A 243 20.83 -21.38 13.05
C THR A 243 20.65 -19.97 13.60
N LEU A 244 19.92 -19.11 12.89
CA LEU A 244 19.65 -17.75 13.32
C LEU A 244 18.81 -17.70 14.60
N GLN A 245 17.79 -18.55 14.77
CA GLN A 245 17.02 -18.62 16.01
C GLN A 245 17.91 -18.95 17.22
N LYS A 246 18.87 -19.87 17.06
CA LYS A 246 19.82 -20.27 18.12
C LYS A 246 20.95 -19.27 18.36
N SER A 247 21.16 -18.29 17.47
CA SER A 247 22.23 -17.31 17.65
C SER A 247 21.89 -16.28 18.74
N ASN A 248 22.93 -15.77 19.42
CA ASN A 248 22.82 -14.70 20.42
C ASN A 248 22.62 -13.30 19.81
N GLU A 249 22.45 -13.21 18.49
CA GLU A 249 22.23 -11.93 17.81
C GLU A 249 20.86 -11.34 18.17
N SER A 250 20.74 -10.02 18.06
CA SER A 250 19.44 -9.37 18.14
C SER A 250 18.55 -9.80 16.96
N LEU A 251 17.23 -9.81 17.17
CA LEU A 251 16.26 -10.11 16.11
C LEU A 251 16.42 -9.17 14.90
N CYS A 252 16.72 -7.89 15.15
CA CYS A 252 17.03 -6.92 14.11
C CYS A 252 18.22 -7.37 13.24
N ASN A 253 19.32 -7.81 13.85
CA ASN A 253 20.50 -8.26 13.12
C ASN A 253 20.22 -9.55 12.32
N LYS A 254 19.44 -10.49 12.88
CA LYS A 254 19.01 -11.70 12.17
C LYS A 254 18.25 -11.36 10.88
N ILE A 255 17.36 -10.38 10.96
CA ILE A 255 16.60 -9.86 9.81
C ILE A 255 17.52 -9.16 8.80
N ILE A 256 18.45 -8.33 9.27
CA ILE A 256 19.42 -7.69 8.38
C ILE A 256 20.24 -8.74 7.61
N ASN A 257 20.69 -9.80 8.29
CA ASN A 257 21.42 -10.92 7.67
C ASN A 257 20.59 -11.67 6.61
N ILE A 258 19.28 -11.78 6.81
CA ILE A 258 18.40 -12.33 5.78
C ILE A 258 18.37 -11.42 4.57
N LEU A 259 18.11 -10.14 4.82
CA LEU A 259 17.85 -9.18 3.76
C LEU A 259 19.10 -8.91 2.93
N SER A 260 20.29 -9.11 3.51
CA SER A 260 21.57 -8.94 2.83
C SER A 260 21.87 -10.01 1.76
N THR A 261 21.21 -11.18 1.78
CA THR A 261 21.48 -12.25 0.80
C THR A 261 20.23 -12.78 0.11
N LYS A 262 20.32 -13.08 -1.20
CA LYS A 262 19.18 -13.62 -1.98
C LYS A 262 18.79 -15.04 -1.54
N ASN A 263 19.76 -15.85 -1.13
CA ASN A 263 19.51 -17.23 -0.70
C ASN A 263 18.71 -17.27 0.61
N ASN A 264 19.09 -16.45 1.60
CA ASN A 264 18.37 -16.40 2.87
C ASN A 264 16.91 -15.94 2.69
N ARG A 265 16.66 -14.98 1.79
CA ARG A 265 15.29 -14.53 1.46
C ARG A 265 14.43 -15.66 0.89
N LYS A 266 14.94 -16.37 -0.13
CA LYS A 266 14.22 -17.52 -0.71
C LYS A 266 13.93 -18.60 0.34
N SER A 267 14.88 -18.85 1.24
CA SER A 267 14.73 -19.81 2.34
C SER A 267 13.62 -19.44 3.33
N ILE A 268 13.38 -18.16 3.57
CA ILE A 268 12.27 -17.72 4.42
C ILE A 268 10.93 -17.87 3.72
N LEU A 269 10.89 -17.47 2.45
CA LEU A 269 9.68 -17.64 1.65
C LEU A 269 9.31 -19.10 1.51
N SER A 270 10.30 -20.00 1.40
CA SER A 270 10.03 -21.45 1.39
C SER A 270 9.51 -21.92 2.75
N VAL A 271 10.07 -21.49 3.88
CA VAL A 271 9.49 -21.85 5.20
C VAL A 271 8.06 -21.40 5.34
N TYR A 272 7.80 -20.18 4.87
CA TYR A 272 6.47 -19.62 4.90
C TYR A 272 5.52 -20.49 4.06
N LYS A 273 5.88 -20.81 2.80
CA LYS A 273 5.08 -21.66 1.91
C LYS A 273 4.88 -23.09 2.46
N ASP A 274 5.95 -23.73 2.94
CA ASP A 274 5.91 -25.13 3.39
C ASP A 274 5.12 -25.30 4.69
N ASN A 275 5.03 -24.23 5.51
CA ASN A 275 4.36 -24.25 6.81
C ASN A 275 3.25 -23.18 6.88
N ASP A 276 2.68 -22.84 5.73
CA ASP A 276 1.73 -21.73 5.58
C ASP A 276 0.56 -21.88 6.56
N SER A 277 0.05 -23.11 6.77
CA SER A 277 -1.05 -23.38 7.70
C SER A 277 -0.74 -23.02 9.16
N ILE A 278 0.50 -23.20 9.63
CA ILE A 278 0.91 -22.89 11.01
C ILE A 278 1.14 -21.39 11.17
N ILE A 279 1.75 -20.75 10.17
CA ILE A 279 2.12 -19.34 10.22
C ILE A 279 0.90 -18.45 9.99
N THR A 280 0.07 -18.77 9.00
CA THR A 280 -1.22 -18.09 8.73
C THR A 280 -2.05 -18.04 10.00
N GLN A 281 -2.30 -19.16 10.66
CA GLN A 281 -3.11 -19.17 11.88
C GLN A 281 -2.55 -18.26 12.97
N LYS A 282 -1.23 -18.18 13.11
CA LYS A 282 -0.57 -17.40 14.18
C LYS A 282 -0.47 -15.91 13.90
N PHE A 283 -0.66 -15.45 12.68
CA PHE A 283 -0.48 -14.04 12.30
C PHE A 283 -1.53 -13.53 11.31
N CYS A 284 -2.58 -14.29 11.05
CA CYS A 284 -3.71 -13.84 10.25
C CYS A 284 -4.56 -12.86 11.06
N ALA A 285 -5.00 -11.80 10.40
CA ALA A 285 -6.10 -10.97 10.85
C ALA A 285 -7.39 -11.40 10.15
N TYR A 286 -8.41 -11.75 10.93
CA TYR A 286 -9.73 -12.08 10.41
C TYR A 286 -10.69 -10.91 10.63
N GLY A 287 -11.27 -10.38 9.56
CA GLY A 287 -12.27 -9.33 9.59
C GLY A 287 -13.07 -9.25 8.29
N ASN A 288 -14.16 -8.47 8.28
CA ASN A 288 -15.07 -8.39 7.13
C ASN A 288 -14.64 -7.29 6.13
N PHE A 289 -13.65 -7.57 5.29
CA PHE A 289 -13.16 -6.68 4.23
C PHE A 289 -12.75 -7.46 2.97
N ILE A 290 -12.73 -6.78 1.81
CA ILE A 290 -12.32 -7.36 0.52
C ILE A 290 -11.01 -6.74 0.08
N ILE A 291 -10.05 -7.58 -0.29
CA ILE A 291 -8.78 -7.15 -0.90
C ILE A 291 -8.99 -7.08 -2.42
N THR A 292 -9.05 -5.87 -3.01
CA THR A 292 -9.16 -5.69 -4.47
C THR A 292 -7.84 -5.24 -5.06
N ARG A 293 -6.95 -6.18 -5.39
CA ARG A 293 -5.58 -5.86 -5.85
C ARG A 293 -5.57 -5.10 -7.18
N ASP A 294 -5.27 -3.80 -7.16
CA ASP A 294 -4.85 -3.03 -8.35
C ASP A 294 -3.34 -2.77 -8.29
N PHE A 295 -2.56 -3.69 -8.88
CA PHE A 295 -1.11 -3.60 -8.99
C PHE A 295 -0.62 -2.87 -10.24
N THR A 296 -1.48 -2.12 -10.93
CA THR A 296 -1.07 -1.48 -12.19
C THR A 296 -0.01 -0.38 -12.02
N TRP A 297 0.35 -0.04 -10.78
CA TRP A 297 1.48 0.81 -10.43
C TRP A 297 2.82 0.05 -10.34
N ILE A 298 2.80 -1.28 -10.18
CA ILE A 298 3.99 -2.16 -10.25
C ILE A 298 4.39 -2.41 -11.72
N SER A 299 3.44 -2.40 -12.66
CA SER A 299 3.67 -2.81 -14.04
C SER A 299 4.57 -1.87 -14.85
N GLU A 300 4.81 -0.63 -14.43
CA GLU A 300 5.80 0.26 -15.08
C GLU A 300 7.22 -0.35 -15.05
N LEU A 301 7.54 -1.19 -14.06
CA LEU A 301 8.82 -1.92 -13.96
C LEU A 301 8.87 -3.19 -14.83
N ASN A 302 7.73 -3.74 -15.24
CA ASN A 302 7.61 -5.03 -15.95
C ASN A 302 7.26 -4.89 -17.45
N ASN A 303 7.30 -3.68 -18.02
CA ASN A 303 7.13 -3.44 -19.46
C ASN A 303 8.28 -4.00 -20.34
N LYS A 304 9.08 -4.93 -19.83
CA LYS A 304 9.93 -5.81 -20.65
C LYS A 304 9.36 -7.23 -20.61
N ASN A 305 8.57 -7.54 -21.64
CA ASN A 305 8.17 -8.87 -22.08
C ASN A 305 7.23 -9.65 -21.15
N ILE A 306 5.97 -9.21 -21.07
CA ILE A 306 4.88 -10.17 -20.91
C ILE A 306 4.31 -10.42 -22.31
N TYR A 307 4.81 -11.46 -22.97
CA TYR A 307 4.14 -12.02 -24.14
C TYR A 307 2.87 -12.70 -23.64
N THR A 308 1.71 -12.07 -23.82
CA THR A 308 0.43 -12.76 -23.79
C THR A 308 0.27 -13.48 -25.10
N ASN A 309 0.44 -14.80 -25.09
CA ASN A 309 0.11 -15.66 -26.22
C ASN A 309 -1.41 -15.83 -26.23
N ASP A 310 -2.11 -14.88 -26.86
CA ASP A 310 -3.55 -14.97 -27.08
C ASP A 310 -3.82 -15.98 -28.21
N ASN A 311 -3.99 -17.24 -27.84
CA ASN A 311 -4.76 -18.18 -28.64
C ASN A 311 -6.25 -17.91 -28.38
N ASN A 312 -6.75 -16.80 -28.94
CA ASN A 312 -8.08 -16.71 -29.53
C ASN A 312 -8.20 -15.39 -30.29
N LYS A 313 -8.37 -15.51 -31.61
CA LYS A 313 -8.56 -14.40 -32.54
C LYS A 313 -9.75 -13.55 -32.10
N THR A 314 -9.48 -12.34 -31.65
CA THR A 314 -10.33 -11.20 -31.98
C THR A 314 -9.45 -9.97 -32.11
N THR A 315 -9.13 -9.65 -33.37
CA THR A 315 -8.28 -8.52 -33.74
C THR A 315 -9.00 -7.22 -33.39
N ILE A 316 -8.66 -6.60 -32.26
CA ILE A 316 -8.99 -5.17 -32.04
C ILE A 316 -7.79 -4.37 -32.56
N LYS A 317 -7.94 -3.81 -33.77
CA LYS A 317 -7.00 -2.80 -34.29
C LYS A 317 -7.15 -1.53 -33.46
N VAL A 318 -6.15 -1.22 -32.64
CA VAL A 318 -5.95 0.13 -32.10
C VAL A 318 -5.13 0.89 -33.13
N SER A 319 -5.76 1.77 -33.90
CA SER A 319 -5.05 2.75 -34.73
C SER A 319 -4.80 4.00 -33.91
N ASN A 320 -3.54 4.22 -33.54
CA ASN A 320 -3.03 5.55 -33.22
C ASN A 320 -2.87 6.33 -34.53
N THR A 321 -3.42 7.54 -34.61
CA THR A 321 -2.84 8.63 -35.41
C THR A 321 -3.44 9.95 -34.96
N GLU A 322 -2.66 10.72 -34.21
CA GLU A 322 -2.67 12.17 -34.33
C GLU A 322 -1.94 12.52 -35.63
N GLN A 323 -2.57 13.27 -36.54
CA GLN A 323 -1.90 14.30 -37.35
C GLN A 323 -2.92 15.23 -38.00
N GLU A 324 -2.60 16.52 -37.94
CA GLU A 324 -3.35 17.68 -38.41
C GLU A 324 -3.46 17.78 -39.94
N HIS A 325 -4.44 18.61 -40.36
CA HIS A 325 -4.55 19.39 -41.60
C HIS A 325 -4.70 18.67 -42.96
N HIS A 326 -5.89 18.80 -43.57
CA HIS A 326 -6.10 19.71 -44.73
C HIS A 326 -7.59 19.83 -45.15
N ARG A 327 -7.90 21.01 -45.68
CA ARG A 327 -9.18 21.55 -46.19
C ARG A 327 -9.88 20.73 -47.28
N GLN A 328 -11.19 20.99 -47.38
CA GLN A 328 -12.09 21.14 -48.57
C GLN A 328 -13.24 20.10 -48.58
N ILE A 329 -14.47 20.33 -49.04
CA ILE A 329 -15.32 21.46 -49.48
C ILE A 329 -16.76 20.86 -49.54
N SER A 330 -17.79 21.68 -49.24
CA SER A 330 -19.21 21.62 -49.65
C SER A 330 -19.98 20.28 -49.79
N ASN A 331 -21.15 20.18 -49.15
CA ASN A 331 -22.45 20.43 -49.80
C ASN A 331 -23.59 20.40 -48.77
N GLU A 332 -24.26 21.54 -48.61
CA GLU A 332 -25.63 21.62 -48.07
C GLU A 332 -26.64 21.01 -49.07
N PRO A 333 -27.89 20.73 -48.65
CA PRO A 333 -28.91 21.78 -48.64
C PRO A 333 -29.76 21.85 -47.35
N ILE A 334 -29.82 23.04 -46.77
CA ILE A 334 -31.02 23.87 -46.49
C ILE A 334 -32.36 23.10 -46.46
N ASP A 335 -33.11 23.07 -45.34
CA ASP A 335 -34.07 24.15 -45.00
C ASP A 335 -34.96 23.86 -43.76
N LYS A 336 -35.51 24.97 -43.21
CA LYS A 336 -36.66 25.17 -42.29
C LYS A 336 -36.39 25.44 -40.79
N PHE A 337 -36.21 26.75 -40.52
CA PHE A 337 -36.98 27.61 -39.59
C PHE A 337 -37.71 26.90 -38.42
N THR A 338 -37.53 27.27 -37.15
CA THR A 338 -37.91 28.57 -36.54
C THR A 338 -37.19 28.84 -35.20
N THR A 339 -36.74 30.09 -34.99
CA THR A 339 -36.57 30.76 -33.67
C THR A 339 -37.87 31.55 -33.34
N PRO A 340 -38.04 32.31 -32.22
CA PRO A 340 -37.19 32.67 -31.05
C PRO A 340 -38.02 32.56 -29.70
N PRO A 341 -37.75 33.25 -28.56
CA PRO A 341 -36.67 34.19 -28.21
C PRO A 341 -35.99 34.05 -26.83
N LEU A 342 -34.86 34.76 -26.73
CA LEU A 342 -34.25 35.29 -25.52
C LEU A 342 -35.21 36.23 -24.75
N LEU A 343 -35.06 36.26 -23.43
CA LEU A 343 -35.31 37.46 -22.63
C LEU A 343 -34.10 37.74 -21.73
N LEU A 344 -33.66 38.98 -21.81
CA LEU A 344 -32.61 39.63 -21.05
C LEU A 344 -33.07 40.00 -19.63
N ALA A 345 -32.11 39.97 -18.72
CA ALA A 345 -31.84 40.90 -17.61
C ALA A 345 -32.99 41.50 -16.77
N SER A 346 -32.86 41.30 -15.46
CA SER A 346 -33.03 42.34 -14.42
C SER A 346 -31.93 42.16 -13.40
#